data_AF-A0A7V4II66-F1
#
_entry.id   AF-A0A7V4II66-F1
#
_cell.length_a   1.000
_cell.length_b   1.000
_cell.length_c   1.000
_cell.angle_alpha   90.00
_cell.angle_beta   90.00
_cell.angle_gamma   90.00
#
_symmetry.space_group_name_H-M   'P 1'
#
loop_
_entity.id
_entity.type
_entity.pdbx_description
1 polymer ?
#
loop_
_entity_poly.entity_id
_entity_poly.type
_entity_poly.pdbx_seq_one_letter_code
_entity_poly.pdbx_strand_id
1 'polypeptide(L)'
;MAAVGHASAAELNLGALIQPVPLDSKFALSNYYVWCGSAVKGDDGRYHLFYSRWPTSNPNKFAPGWAIVSEVAYAIGDSPRGPFTHVNVALPKRGTNAADFDSLRLGNPAVTFCPDGKILMIYKAVTAASGDTVRFGACVILAATRP
;
A
#
# COMPACT_ATOMS: atom_id res chain seq x y z
N MET A 1 28.37 -2.76 -27.80
CA MET A 1 27.29 -2.45 -26.85
C MET A 1 26.59 -1.20 -27.34
N ALA A 2 25.28 -1.25 -27.57
CA ALA A 2 24.51 -0.06 -27.98
C ALA A 2 24.22 0.81 -26.75
N ALA A 3 24.52 2.11 -26.85
CA ALA A 3 24.19 3.07 -25.81
C ALA A 3 22.66 3.20 -25.72
N VAL A 4 22.10 2.96 -24.53
CA VAL A 4 20.69 3.26 -24.26
C VAL A 4 20.58 4.78 -24.14
N GLY A 5 20.09 5.44 -25.19
CA GLY A 5 19.77 6.87 -25.14
C GLY A 5 18.71 7.10 -24.07
N HIS A 6 19.01 7.96 -23.11
CA HIS A 6 18.02 8.36 -22.10
C HIS A 6 17.12 9.42 -22.71
N ALA A 7 15.83 9.11 -22.86
CA ALA A 7 14.83 10.11 -23.22
C ALA A 7 14.81 11.21 -22.14
N SER A 8 14.76 12.47 -22.56
CA SER A 8 14.58 13.58 -21.62
C SER A 8 13.21 13.49 -20.96
N ALA A 9 13.05 14.07 -19.77
CA ALA A 9 11.76 14.06 -19.06
C ALA A 9 10.61 14.67 -19.91
N ALA A 10 10.93 15.57 -20.84
CA ALA A 10 9.98 16.18 -21.76
C ALA A 10 9.51 15.24 -22.89
N GLU A 11 10.24 14.16 -23.16
CA GLU A 11 9.94 13.17 -24.20
C GLU A 11 9.29 11.90 -23.63
N LEU A 12 9.19 11.78 -22.31
CA LEU A 12 8.66 10.61 -21.64
C LEU A 12 7.13 10.53 -21.78
N ASN A 13 6.65 9.75 -22.75
CA ASN A 13 5.23 9.46 -22.88
C ASN A 13 4.85 8.20 -22.08
N LEU A 14 4.50 8.38 -20.81
CA LEU A 14 4.08 7.27 -19.93
C LEU A 14 2.85 6.52 -20.46
N GLY A 15 1.92 7.22 -21.13
CA GLY A 15 0.73 6.61 -21.71
C GLY A 15 1.05 5.57 -22.78
N ALA A 16 2.09 5.81 -23.58
CA ALA A 16 2.57 4.86 -24.59
C ALA A 16 3.33 3.66 -23.99
N LEU A 17 3.81 3.76 -22.74
CA LEU A 17 4.55 2.69 -22.07
C LEU A 17 3.65 1.72 -21.29
N ILE A 18 2.41 2.13 -20.97
CA ILE A 18 1.45 1.27 -20.27
C ILE A 18 1.08 0.08 -21.17
N GLN A 19 1.24 -1.13 -20.65
CA GLN A 19 0.89 -2.38 -21.33
C GLN A 19 -0.41 -2.97 -20.76
N PRO A 20 -1.16 -3.77 -21.54
CA PRO A 20 -2.28 -4.54 -21.02
C PRO A 20 -1.87 -5.41 -19.82
N VAL A 21 -2.74 -5.49 -18.81
CA VAL A 21 -2.48 -6.28 -17.61
C VAL A 21 -2.93 -7.73 -17.86
N PRO A 22 -2.04 -8.73 -17.72
CA PRO A 22 -2.43 -10.14 -17.77
C PRO A 22 -3.52 -10.49 -16.73
N LEU A 23 -4.48 -11.34 -17.08
CA LEU A 23 -5.64 -11.66 -16.22
C LEU A 23 -5.28 -12.37 -14.90
N ASP A 24 -4.13 -13.02 -14.88
CA ASP A 24 -3.53 -13.68 -13.73
C ASP A 24 -2.74 -12.71 -12.84
N SER A 25 -2.44 -11.49 -13.33
CA SER A 25 -1.74 -10.44 -12.59
C SER A 25 -2.69 -9.69 -11.64
N LYS A 26 -3.34 -10.43 -10.75
CA LYS A 26 -4.29 -9.93 -9.76
C LYS A 26 -4.01 -10.50 -8.37
N PHE A 27 -4.30 -9.70 -7.35
CA PHE A 27 -4.29 -10.14 -5.97
C PHE A 27 -5.66 -9.89 -5.34
N ALA A 28 -6.24 -10.93 -4.74
CA ALA A 28 -7.56 -10.87 -4.12
C ALA A 28 -7.61 -11.81 -2.91
N LEU A 29 -8.44 -11.45 -1.94
CA LEU A 29 -8.71 -12.24 -0.74
C LEU A 29 -10.23 -12.42 -0.65
N SER A 30 -10.71 -13.66 -0.51
CA SER A 30 -12.15 -14.00 -0.59
C SER A 30 -13.03 -13.27 0.42
N ASN A 31 -12.51 -12.94 1.59
CA ASN A 31 -13.27 -12.33 2.69
C ASN A 31 -12.94 -10.85 2.92
N TYR A 32 -12.20 -10.24 2.00
CA TYR A 32 -11.76 -8.85 2.15
C TYR A 32 -11.97 -8.06 0.87
N TYR A 33 -12.35 -6.80 1.04
CA TYR A 33 -12.04 -5.80 0.03
C TYR A 33 -10.54 -5.51 0.09
N VAL A 34 -9.87 -5.52 -1.05
CA VAL A 34 -8.43 -5.22 -1.20
C VAL A 34 -8.30 -3.95 -2.02
N TRP A 35 -7.50 -3.00 -1.55
CA TRP A 35 -7.41 -1.66 -2.12
C TRP A 35 -6.02 -1.04 -1.96
N CYS A 36 -5.64 -0.10 -2.83
CA CYS A 36 -4.37 0.64 -2.81
C CYS A 36 -3.14 -0.22 -2.44
N GLY A 37 -2.72 -1.08 -3.36
CA GLY A 37 -1.47 -1.82 -3.23
C GLY A 37 -0.24 -0.96 -3.58
N SER A 38 0.84 -1.13 -2.84
CA SER A 38 2.16 -0.58 -3.14
C SER A 38 3.22 -1.62 -2.78
N ALA A 39 4.16 -1.88 -3.70
CA ALA A 39 5.16 -2.93 -3.54
C ALA A 39 6.58 -2.42 -3.75
N VAL A 40 7.53 -3.05 -3.06
CA VAL A 40 8.97 -2.88 -3.26
C VAL A 40 9.63 -4.25 -3.46
N LYS A 41 10.76 -4.31 -4.18
CA LYS A 41 11.52 -5.56 -4.36
C LYS A 41 12.64 -5.66 -3.30
N GLY A 42 12.58 -6.67 -2.45
CA GLY A 42 13.59 -6.94 -1.41
C GLY A 42 14.93 -7.40 -1.98
N ASP A 43 15.94 -7.41 -1.12
CA ASP A 43 17.26 -7.97 -1.42
C ASP A 43 17.20 -9.52 -1.42
N ASP A 44 16.20 -10.11 -0.77
CA ASP A 44 15.79 -11.53 -0.92
C ASP A 44 15.27 -11.90 -2.32
N GLY A 45 15.14 -10.91 -3.21
CA GLY A 45 14.65 -11.09 -4.58
C GLY A 45 13.13 -11.15 -4.71
N ARG A 46 12.38 -11.06 -3.61
CA ARG A 46 10.91 -11.11 -3.59
C ARG A 46 10.29 -9.72 -3.65
N TYR A 47 9.00 -9.70 -3.94
CA TYR A 47 8.17 -8.49 -3.93
C TYR A 47 7.36 -8.42 -2.64
N HIS A 48 7.47 -7.29 -1.95
CA HIS A 48 6.87 -6.99 -0.65
C HIS A 48 5.70 -6.04 -0.89
N LEU A 49 4.48 -6.58 -0.94
CA LEU A 49 3.25 -5.84 -1.21
C LEU A 49 2.56 -5.41 0.08
N PHE A 50 2.37 -4.11 0.24
CA PHE A 50 1.54 -3.50 1.26
C PHE A 50 0.23 -3.06 0.62
N TYR A 51 -0.90 -3.31 1.28
CA TYR A 51 -2.21 -3.02 0.71
C TYR A 51 -3.23 -2.74 1.81
N SER A 52 -4.22 -1.92 1.50
CA SER A 52 -5.36 -1.72 2.40
C SER A 52 -6.34 -2.87 2.26
N ARG A 53 -6.92 -3.30 3.38
CA ARG A 53 -8.03 -4.24 3.36
C ARG A 53 -9.04 -4.01 4.47
N TRP A 54 -10.27 -4.45 4.24
CA TRP A 54 -11.29 -4.55 5.28
C TRP A 54 -12.27 -5.71 5.00
N PRO A 55 -12.86 -6.32 6.05
CA PRO A 55 -13.70 -7.51 5.87
C PRO A 55 -14.98 -7.22 5.09
N THR A 56 -15.35 -8.11 4.16
CA THR A 56 -16.64 -8.06 3.43
C THR A 56 -17.85 -8.35 4.33
N SER A 57 -17.60 -8.97 5.48
CA SER A 57 -18.58 -9.23 6.54
C SER A 57 -18.99 -7.97 7.30
N ASN A 58 -18.25 -6.85 7.17
CA ASN A 58 -18.60 -5.61 7.84
C ASN A 58 -20.00 -5.11 7.39
N PRO A 59 -20.86 -4.62 8.32
CA PRO A 59 -22.18 -4.11 7.96
C PRO A 59 -22.13 -2.89 7.03
N ASN A 60 -21.06 -2.09 7.09
CA ASN A 60 -20.84 -0.93 6.23
C ASN A 60 -20.24 -1.30 4.85
N LYS A 61 -20.08 -2.60 4.55
CA LYS A 61 -19.65 -3.14 3.27
C LYS A 61 -18.43 -2.40 2.68
N PHE A 62 -18.48 -2.05 1.39
CA PHE A 62 -17.41 -1.33 0.73
C PHE A 62 -17.29 0.10 1.27
N ALA A 63 -18.38 0.87 1.23
CA ALA A 63 -18.46 2.23 1.76
C ALA A 63 -19.66 2.35 2.73
N PRO A 64 -19.49 2.94 3.93
CA PRO A 64 -18.27 3.57 4.45
C PRO A 64 -17.26 2.59 5.09
N GLY A 65 -17.37 1.27 4.88
CA GLY A 65 -16.47 0.28 5.51
C GLY A 65 -14.98 0.58 5.36
N TRP A 66 -14.53 1.01 4.19
CA TRP A 66 -13.13 1.43 3.96
C TRP A 66 -12.68 2.53 4.92
N ALA A 67 -13.58 3.40 5.37
CA ALA A 67 -13.24 4.51 6.24
C ALA A 67 -13.12 4.07 7.70
N ILE A 68 -13.86 3.04 8.11
CA ILE A 68 -14.10 2.74 9.53
C ILE A 68 -13.25 1.56 10.02
N VAL A 69 -12.97 0.61 9.12
CA VAL A 69 -12.38 -0.69 9.48
C VAL A 69 -11.21 -1.12 8.60
N SER A 70 -10.63 -0.20 7.83
CA SER A 70 -9.42 -0.50 7.06
C SER A 70 -8.21 -0.73 7.95
N GLU A 71 -7.38 -1.68 7.52
CA GLU A 71 -6.03 -1.93 8.00
C GLU A 71 -5.07 -1.99 6.80
N VAL A 72 -3.77 -1.81 7.03
CA VAL A 72 -2.74 -2.12 6.02
C VAL A 72 -2.18 -3.50 6.29
N ALA A 73 -2.36 -4.40 5.34
CA ALA A 73 -1.84 -5.75 5.35
C ALA A 73 -0.61 -5.89 4.45
N TYR A 74 0.11 -6.98 4.65
CA TYR A 74 1.35 -7.31 3.97
C TYR A 74 1.26 -8.69 3.31
N ALA A 75 1.90 -8.81 2.14
CA ALA A 75 1.99 -10.03 1.34
C ALA A 75 3.34 -10.08 0.60
N ILE A 76 3.76 -11.30 0.24
CA ILE A 76 4.98 -11.55 -0.56
C ILE A 76 4.67 -12.28 -1.85
N GLY A 77 5.48 -12.07 -2.88
CA GLY A 77 5.41 -12.84 -4.13
C GLY A 77 6.75 -12.84 -4.85
N ASP A 78 7.00 -13.83 -5.70
CA ASP A 78 8.28 -13.96 -6.42
C ASP A 78 8.33 -13.13 -7.72
N SER A 79 7.23 -12.46 -8.07
CA SER A 79 7.06 -11.68 -9.31
C SER A 79 6.27 -10.40 -9.03
N PRO A 80 6.52 -9.30 -9.78
CA PRO A 80 5.76 -8.06 -9.64
C PRO A 80 4.27 -8.25 -10.01
N ARG A 81 3.97 -9.30 -10.77
CA ARG A 81 2.61 -9.69 -11.16
C ARG A 81 1.92 -10.62 -10.15
N GLY A 82 2.62 -10.99 -9.09
CA GLY A 82 2.19 -12.07 -8.19
C GLY A 82 2.42 -13.47 -8.79
N PRO A 83 1.76 -14.51 -8.23
CA PRO A 83 0.79 -14.42 -7.16
C PRO A 83 1.42 -13.91 -5.84
N PHE A 84 0.63 -13.15 -5.08
CA PHE A 84 1.01 -12.70 -3.75
C PHE A 84 0.34 -13.56 -2.68
N THR A 85 1.09 -13.91 -1.64
CA THR A 85 0.60 -14.65 -0.49
C THR A 85 0.56 -13.72 0.71
N HIS A 86 -0.61 -13.58 1.34
CA HIS A 86 -0.74 -12.80 2.57
C HIS A 86 0.15 -13.36 3.68
N VAL A 87 0.83 -12.47 4.39
CA VAL A 87 1.70 -12.81 5.53
C VAL A 87 1.05 -12.37 6.84
N ASN A 88 0.85 -11.07 7.04
CA ASN A 88 0.31 -10.51 8.28
C ASN A 88 -0.28 -9.10 8.08
N VAL A 89 -0.75 -8.49 9.17
CA VAL A 89 -1.19 -7.09 9.20
C VAL A 89 0.02 -6.22 9.58
N ALA A 90 0.38 -5.28 8.72
CA ALA A 90 1.51 -4.37 8.93
C ALA A 90 1.11 -3.15 9.78
N LEU A 91 -0.09 -2.62 9.57
CA LEU A 91 -0.67 -1.53 10.36
C LEU A 91 -2.13 -1.85 10.67
N PRO A 92 -2.44 -2.26 11.91
CA PRO A 92 -3.81 -2.56 12.29
C PRO A 92 -4.65 -1.29 12.33
N LYS A 93 -5.98 -1.44 12.20
CA LYS A 93 -6.94 -0.40 12.54
C LYS A 93 -6.61 0.18 13.92
N ARG A 94 -6.67 1.51 14.05
CA ARG A 94 -6.69 2.18 15.35
C ARG A 94 -8.11 2.43 15.84
N GLY A 95 -8.27 2.45 17.16
CA GLY A 95 -9.52 2.84 17.81
C GLY A 95 -9.76 4.35 17.68
N THR A 96 -10.90 4.85 18.16
CA THR A 96 -11.33 6.25 17.98
C THR A 96 -10.69 7.24 18.95
N ASN A 97 -9.48 6.95 19.43
CA ASN A 97 -8.79 7.83 20.38
C ASN A 97 -8.37 9.14 19.69
N ALA A 98 -8.95 10.27 20.10
CA ALA A 98 -8.68 11.56 19.47
C ALA A 98 -7.22 12.04 19.63
N ALA A 99 -6.48 11.50 20.60
CA ALA A 99 -5.06 11.78 20.77
C ALA A 99 -4.17 11.12 19.69
N ASP A 100 -4.66 10.05 19.06
CA ASP A 100 -3.97 9.38 17.96
C ASP A 100 -4.33 10.07 16.63
N PHE A 101 -3.32 10.44 15.84
CA PHE A 101 -3.50 11.23 14.62
C PHE A 101 -4.17 10.47 13.46
N ASP A 102 -4.18 9.13 13.53
CA ASP A 102 -4.67 8.18 12.53
C ASP A 102 -5.80 7.28 13.08
N SER A 103 -6.46 7.73 14.14
CA SER A 103 -7.46 6.99 14.92
C SER A 103 -8.77 6.70 14.21
N LEU A 104 -9.19 7.58 13.31
CA LEU A 104 -10.49 7.47 12.66
C LEU A 104 -10.41 6.66 11.37
N ARG A 105 -9.39 6.91 10.54
CA ARG A 105 -9.23 6.28 9.22
C ARG A 105 -7.75 6.09 8.93
N LEU A 106 -7.37 4.93 8.43
CA LEU A 106 -6.03 4.67 7.90
C LEU A 106 -6.06 3.76 6.66
N GLY A 107 -5.04 3.86 5.80
CA GLY A 107 -4.92 3.04 4.60
C GLY A 107 -4.12 3.73 3.49
N ASN A 108 -4.23 3.24 2.26
CA ASN A 108 -3.52 3.72 1.08
C ASN A 108 -2.00 3.79 1.27
N PRO A 109 -1.32 2.66 1.55
CA PRO A 109 0.13 2.63 1.69
C PRO A 109 0.83 3.03 0.39
N ALA A 110 1.90 3.81 0.52
CA ALA A 110 2.88 4.08 -0.52
C ALA A 110 4.27 3.78 0.07
N VAL A 111 4.96 2.79 -0.49
CA VAL A 111 6.25 2.30 0.03
C VAL A 111 7.42 2.60 -0.90
N THR A 112 8.58 2.89 -0.31
CA THR A 112 9.88 2.99 -1.00
C THR A 112 11.00 2.58 -0.06
N PHE A 113 12.20 2.32 -0.59
CA PHE A 113 13.38 2.13 0.23
C PHE A 113 14.08 3.47 0.51
N CYS A 114 14.51 3.65 1.75
CA CYS A 114 15.45 4.68 2.16
C CYS A 114 16.89 4.31 1.75
N PRO A 115 17.81 5.30 1.69
CA PRO A 115 19.23 5.05 1.42
C PRO A 115 19.91 4.12 2.44
N ASP A 116 19.43 4.08 3.68
CA ASP A 116 19.92 3.21 4.76
C ASP A 116 19.33 1.78 4.71
N GLY A 117 18.59 1.45 3.65
CA GLY A 117 18.01 0.13 3.44
C GLY A 117 16.71 -0.10 4.23
N LYS A 118 16.13 0.89 4.91
CA LYS A 118 14.80 0.74 5.53
C LYS A 118 13.67 0.93 4.52
N ILE A 119 12.49 0.38 4.81
CA ILE A 119 11.26 0.70 4.05
C ILE A 119 10.56 1.92 4.67
N LEU A 120 10.39 2.98 3.89
CA LEU A 120 9.51 4.11 4.21
C LEU A 120 8.11 3.82 3.68
N MET A 121 7.09 3.83 4.54
CA MET A 121 5.67 3.72 4.17
C MET A 121 4.88 4.96 4.56
N ILE A 122 4.44 5.74 3.58
CA ILE A 122 3.48 6.84 3.79
C ILE A 122 2.06 6.28 3.68
N TYR A 123 1.10 6.75 4.49
CA TYR A 123 -0.29 6.33 4.39
C TYR A 123 -1.28 7.49 4.60
N LYS A 124 -2.54 7.28 4.18
CA LYS A 124 -3.65 8.20 4.44
C LYS A 124 -4.11 8.06 5.88
N ALA A 125 -4.28 9.15 6.62
CA ALA A 125 -4.71 9.10 8.02
C ALA A 125 -5.71 10.20 8.39
N VAL A 126 -6.73 9.87 9.18
CA VAL A 126 -7.70 10.84 9.69
C VAL A 126 -7.89 10.61 11.18
N THR A 127 -8.00 11.69 11.95
CA THR A 127 -8.29 11.65 13.39
C THR A 127 -9.71 12.12 13.66
N ALA A 128 -10.31 11.65 14.75
CA ALA A 128 -11.61 12.14 15.22
C ALA A 128 -11.59 13.65 15.51
N ALA A 129 -10.44 14.19 15.95
CA ALA A 129 -10.28 15.60 16.26
C ALA A 129 -10.27 16.53 15.02
N SER A 130 -10.18 15.98 13.79
CA SER A 130 -10.09 16.79 12.56
C SER A 130 -11.44 17.11 11.94
N GLY A 131 -12.56 16.70 12.56
CA GLY A 131 -13.91 17.01 12.10
C GLY A 131 -14.14 16.67 10.63
N ASP A 132 -13.74 15.46 10.22
CA ASP A 132 -13.78 14.93 8.84
C ASP A 132 -12.78 15.49 7.83
N THR A 133 -11.91 16.44 8.21
CA THR A 133 -10.83 16.89 7.32
C THR A 133 -9.86 15.73 7.07
N VAL A 134 -9.76 15.28 5.82
CA VAL A 134 -8.77 14.28 5.39
C VAL A 134 -7.38 14.90 5.50
N ARG A 135 -6.51 14.28 6.29
CA ARG A 135 -5.08 14.60 6.31
C ARG A 135 -4.32 13.42 5.70
N PHE A 136 -3.12 13.67 5.22
CA PHE A 136 -2.16 12.59 5.01
C PHE A 136 -1.36 12.48 6.30
N GLY A 137 -1.48 11.35 6.99
CA GLY A 137 -0.59 11.02 8.08
C GLY A 137 0.64 10.37 7.48
N ALA A 138 1.73 11.11 7.31
CA ALA A 138 3.00 10.45 7.06
C ALA A 138 3.40 9.71 8.34
N CYS A 139 3.10 8.43 8.41
CA CYS A 139 3.93 7.58 9.24
C CYS A 139 5.24 7.35 8.49
N VAL A 140 6.31 7.31 9.25
CA VAL A 140 7.57 6.76 8.81
C VAL A 140 7.61 5.38 9.45
N ILE A 141 7.46 4.31 8.67
CA ILE A 141 7.90 3.02 9.17
C ILE A 141 9.42 3.10 9.31
N LEU A 142 9.88 3.13 10.56
CA LEU A 142 11.24 2.79 10.92
C LEU A 142 11.23 1.28 11.22
N ALA A 143 12.18 0.55 10.61
CA ALA A 143 12.55 -0.83 10.92
C ALA A 143 11.75 -1.96 10.27
N ALA A 144 11.85 -2.08 8.95
CA ALA A 144 12.31 -3.35 8.40
C ALA A 144 13.52 -3.02 7.53
N THR A 145 14.68 -3.59 7.88
CA THR A 145 15.82 -3.68 6.94
C THR A 145 15.31 -4.29 5.65
N ARG A 146 15.92 -3.96 4.51
CA ARG A 146 15.68 -4.64 3.24
C ARG A 146 15.67 -6.16 3.50
N PRO A 147 14.50 -6.79 3.40
CA PRO A 147 14.39 -8.23 3.59
C PRO A 147 15.16 -8.96 2.50
#